data_AF-A0A839UVH5-F1
#
_entry.id   AF-A0A839UVH5-F1
#
_cell.length_a   1.000
_cell.length_b   1.000
_cell.length_c   1.000
_cell.angle_alpha   90.00
_cell.angle_beta   90.00
_cell.angle_gamma   90.00
#
_symmetry.space_group_name_H-M   'P 1'
#
loop_
_entity.id
_entity.type
_entity.pdbx_description
1 polymer ?
#
loop_
_entity_poly.entity_id
_entity_poly.type
_entity_poly.pdbx_seq_one_letter_code
_entity_poly.pdbx_strand_id
1 'polypeptide(L)'
;MMYFRDNGYAGRRFLGFTLVAMLCAVGAVAGEAGWSTSAAVHKVESTAQARYLVRINVDEAHACKSKNTYYQDYTANGARFMYEALLMAMASDLPVQVYTTGRCELNGYAEIGAVRVVR
;
A
#
# COMPACT_ATOMS: atom_id res chain seq x y z
N MET A 1 -41.26 42.20 -50.09
CA MET A 1 -40.83 40.82 -50.39
C MET A 1 -39.44 40.62 -49.81
N MET A 2 -39.16 39.41 -49.32
CA MET A 2 -37.93 38.92 -48.68
C MET A 2 -37.81 39.12 -47.16
N TYR A 3 -38.16 38.03 -46.46
CA TYR A 3 -37.87 37.73 -45.06
C TYR A 3 -36.37 37.45 -44.89
N PHE A 4 -35.74 38.08 -43.89
CA PHE A 4 -34.47 37.63 -43.32
C PHE A 4 -34.77 36.69 -42.15
N ARG A 5 -34.07 35.55 -42.15
CA ARG A 5 -34.22 34.45 -41.20
C ARG A 5 -33.07 34.54 -40.21
N ASP A 6 -33.35 34.59 -38.91
CA ASP A 6 -32.33 34.37 -37.88
C ASP A 6 -32.87 33.51 -36.74
N ASN A 7 -32.25 32.34 -36.60
CA ASN A 7 -32.41 31.39 -35.50
C ASN A 7 -31.53 31.85 -34.32
N GLY A 8 -32.12 32.11 -33.15
CA GLY A 8 -31.41 32.59 -31.96
C GLY A 8 -31.58 31.67 -30.74
N TYR A 9 -30.69 30.68 -30.64
CA TYR A 9 -30.17 30.00 -29.46
C TYR A 9 -30.92 30.13 -28.11
N ALA A 10 -31.65 29.07 -27.75
CA ALA A 10 -32.12 28.80 -26.40
C ALA A 10 -30.92 28.59 -25.45
N GLY A 11 -30.87 29.41 -24.40
CA GLY A 11 -29.76 29.52 -23.46
C GLY A 11 -29.47 28.25 -22.65
N ARG A 12 -28.27 27.73 -22.86
CA ARG A 12 -27.51 26.81 -21.99
C ARG A 12 -27.38 27.39 -20.58
N ARG A 13 -28.11 26.85 -19.59
CA ARG A 13 -27.81 27.03 -18.16
C ARG A 13 -28.16 25.78 -17.34
N PHE A 14 -27.53 24.65 -17.64
CA PHE A 14 -27.66 23.43 -16.82
C PHE A 14 -26.42 22.52 -16.91
N LEU A 15 -25.21 23.09 -16.89
CA LEU A 15 -23.97 22.34 -17.14
C LEU A 15 -22.83 22.77 -16.22
N GLY A 16 -23.14 23.19 -14.99
CA GLY A 16 -22.13 23.63 -14.01
C GLY A 16 -21.97 22.74 -12.78
N PHE A 17 -22.97 21.92 -12.43
CA PHE A 17 -23.00 21.25 -11.12
C PHE A 17 -22.56 19.77 -11.13
N THR A 18 -22.42 19.15 -12.30
CA THR A 18 -22.11 17.71 -12.41
C THR A 18 -20.62 17.39 -12.36
N LEU A 19 -19.72 18.36 -12.57
CA LEU A 19 -18.29 18.09 -12.66
C LEU A 19 -17.58 17.99 -11.29
N VAL A 20 -18.15 18.58 -10.23
CA VAL A 20 -17.52 18.63 -8.89
C VAL A 20 -17.72 17.31 -8.12
N ALA A 21 -18.79 16.57 -8.38
CA ALA A 21 -19.06 15.31 -7.69
C ALA A 21 -18.12 14.15 -8.14
N MET A 22 -17.48 14.27 -9.29
CA MET A 22 -16.66 13.19 -9.86
C MET A 22 -15.22 13.15 -9.30
N LEU A 23 -14.77 14.20 -8.59
CA LEU A 23 -13.40 14.26 -8.06
C LEU A 23 -13.20 13.57 -6.70
N CYS A 24 -14.26 13.15 -6.00
CA CYS A 24 -14.14 12.55 -4.67
C CYS A 24 -14.04 11.01 -4.66
N ALA A 25 -14.08 10.36 -5.82
CA ALA A 25 -14.10 8.89 -5.92
C ALA A 25 -12.70 8.24 -5.96
N VAL A 26 -11.63 8.97 -5.64
CA VAL A 26 -10.28 8.38 -5.52
C VAL A 26 -10.18 7.74 -4.13
N GLY A 27 -10.84 6.60 -3.97
CA GLY A 27 -10.74 5.79 -2.75
C GLY A 27 -9.29 5.35 -2.56
N ALA A 28 -8.66 5.82 -1.49
CA ALA A 28 -7.45 5.20 -0.98
C ALA A 28 -7.82 3.75 -0.62
N VAL A 29 -7.31 2.80 -1.39
CA VAL A 29 -7.44 1.37 -1.08
C VAL A 29 -6.54 1.11 0.12
N ALA A 30 -7.05 1.39 1.33
CA ALA A 30 -6.42 0.99 2.57
C ALA A 30 -6.55 -0.52 2.69
N GLY A 31 -5.42 -1.22 2.81
CA GLY A 31 -5.44 -2.64 3.14
C GLY A 31 -5.78 -2.85 4.59
N GLU A 32 -6.31 -4.03 4.91
CA GLU A 32 -6.56 -4.42 6.30
C GLU A 32 -5.21 -4.49 7.05
N ALA A 33 -5.14 -3.77 8.17
CA ALA A 33 -4.02 -3.82 9.09
C ALA A 33 -4.18 -5.02 10.02
N GLY A 34 -3.11 -5.79 10.21
CA GLY A 34 -3.20 -7.02 10.99
C GLY A 34 -1.88 -7.73 11.18
N TRP A 35 -1.85 -8.64 12.14
CA TRP A 35 -0.75 -9.58 12.31
C TRP A 35 -0.89 -10.71 11.31
N SER A 36 0.22 -11.05 10.66
CA SER A 36 0.28 -12.20 9.77
C SER A 36 0.24 -13.53 10.51
N THR A 37 -0.07 -14.60 9.79
CA THR A 37 0.33 -15.95 10.22
C THR A 37 1.84 -16.08 10.39
N SER A 38 2.26 -17.08 11.16
CA SER A 38 3.67 -17.35 11.43
C SER A 38 4.32 -18.02 10.22
N ALA A 39 5.39 -17.43 9.69
CA ALA A 39 6.03 -17.90 8.47
C ALA A 39 7.55 -17.64 8.47
N ALA A 40 8.29 -18.38 7.64
CA ALA A 40 9.72 -18.20 7.49
C ALA A 40 10.08 -16.97 6.65
N VAL A 41 11.17 -16.31 7.00
CA VAL A 41 11.74 -15.19 6.23
C VAL A 41 12.60 -15.76 5.10
N HIS A 42 12.25 -15.47 3.85
CA HIS A 42 13.00 -15.96 2.69
C HIS A 42 14.13 -15.03 2.25
N LYS A 43 13.91 -13.72 2.39
CA LYS A 43 14.88 -12.72 1.96
C LYS A 43 14.67 -11.42 2.72
N VAL A 44 15.78 -10.81 3.11
CA VAL A 44 15.83 -9.41 3.56
C VAL A 44 16.82 -8.69 2.65
N GLU A 45 16.41 -7.59 2.02
CA GLU A 45 17.27 -6.80 1.14
C GLU A 45 17.17 -5.32 1.46
N SER A 46 18.31 -4.65 1.57
CA SER A 46 18.37 -3.20 1.68
C SER A 46 18.32 -2.58 0.29
N THR A 47 17.61 -1.47 0.16
CA THR A 47 17.47 -0.71 -1.09
C THR A 47 18.31 0.57 -1.03
N ALA A 48 18.59 1.15 -2.19
CA ALA A 48 19.30 2.44 -2.27
C ALA A 48 18.50 3.64 -1.71
N GLN A 49 17.21 3.46 -1.40
CA GLN A 49 16.30 4.53 -0.95
C GLN A 49 16.14 4.59 0.58
N ALA A 50 17.10 4.04 1.34
CA ALA A 50 17.01 3.93 2.80
C ALA A 50 15.76 3.17 3.28
N ARG A 51 15.41 2.12 2.54
CA ARG A 51 14.34 1.16 2.87
C ARG A 51 14.88 -0.25 2.83
N TYR A 52 14.21 -1.18 3.49
CA TYR A 52 14.43 -2.61 3.29
C TYR A 52 13.16 -3.32 2.85
N LEU A 53 13.34 -4.35 2.04
CA LEU A 53 12.29 -5.25 1.60
C LEU A 53 12.46 -6.59 2.29
N VAL A 54 11.32 -7.19 2.61
CA VAL A 54 11.25 -8.48 3.29
C VAL A 54 10.33 -9.38 2.50
N ARG A 55 10.79 -10.58 2.18
CA ARG A 55 9.99 -11.61 1.52
C ARG A 55 9.64 -12.69 2.53
N ILE A 56 8.35 -12.85 2.78
CA ILE A 56 7.79 -13.81 3.73
C ILE A 56 6.62 -14.48 3.01
N ASN A 57 6.58 -15.81 3.00
CA ASN A 57 5.48 -16.55 2.41
C ASN A 57 4.42 -16.79 3.49
N VAL A 58 3.43 -15.89 3.56
CA VAL A 58 2.23 -16.07 4.38
C VAL A 58 1.06 -16.42 3.47
N ASP A 59 0.16 -17.26 3.96
CA ASP A 59 -1.06 -17.62 3.24
C ASP A 59 -2.18 -16.55 3.35
N GLU A 60 -1.89 -15.41 3.99
CA GLU A 60 -2.85 -14.33 4.19
C GLU A 60 -2.90 -13.34 3.03
N ALA A 61 -4.11 -12.99 2.63
CA ALA A 61 -4.37 -11.99 1.62
C ALA A 61 -4.41 -10.60 2.26
N HIS A 62 -3.32 -9.84 2.15
CA HIS A 62 -3.39 -8.39 2.33
C HIS A 62 -3.92 -7.74 1.05
N ALA A 63 -4.61 -6.60 1.16
CA ALA A 63 -5.21 -5.92 0.01
C ALA A 63 -4.17 -5.30 -0.97
N CYS A 64 -2.89 -5.32 -0.60
CA CYS A 64 -1.82 -4.80 -1.44
C CYS A 64 -1.49 -5.75 -2.61
N LYS A 65 -0.96 -5.17 -3.70
CA LYS A 65 -0.67 -5.90 -4.95
C LYS A 65 0.27 -7.09 -4.75
N SER A 66 1.29 -6.94 -3.90
CA SER A 66 2.20 -8.03 -3.54
C SER A 66 1.77 -8.66 -2.22
N LYS A 67 1.56 -9.97 -2.25
CA LYS A 67 1.10 -10.74 -1.08
C LYS A 67 2.25 -11.17 -0.16
N ASN A 68 3.46 -11.31 -0.70
CA ASN A 68 4.58 -11.96 0.00
C ASN A 68 5.78 -11.03 0.15
N THR A 69 5.62 -9.74 -0.16
CA THR A 69 6.70 -8.74 -0.07
C THR A 69 6.23 -7.54 0.69
N TYR A 70 7.04 -7.19 1.69
CA TYR A 70 6.81 -6.11 2.61
C TYR A 70 7.95 -5.10 2.54
N TYR A 71 7.69 -3.87 2.93
CA TYR A 71 8.72 -2.85 3.03
C TYR A 71 8.67 -2.11 4.37
N GLN A 72 9.78 -1.52 4.75
CA GLN A 72 9.85 -0.51 5.81
C GLN A 72 11.02 0.44 5.57
N ASP A 73 10.80 1.71 5.90
CA ASP A 73 11.77 2.78 5.85
C ASP A 73 12.68 2.72 7.07
N TYR A 74 14.00 2.82 6.88
CA TYR A 74 14.95 2.82 8.00
C TYR A 74 14.78 4.04 8.93
N THR A 75 14.07 5.07 8.48
CA THR A 75 13.74 6.26 9.27
C THR A 75 12.63 6.03 10.28
N ALA A 76 11.86 4.95 10.15
CA ALA A 76 10.80 4.63 11.10
C ALA A 76 11.38 4.18 12.45
N ASN A 77 10.71 4.57 13.54
CA ASN A 77 11.11 4.19 14.89
C ASN A 77 11.11 2.66 15.03
N GLY A 78 12.22 2.09 15.50
CA GLY A 78 12.34 0.64 15.68
C GLY A 78 12.67 -0.14 14.39
N ALA A 79 12.73 0.50 13.22
CA ALA A 79 13.00 -0.17 11.95
C ALA A 79 14.33 -0.95 11.94
N ARG A 80 15.37 -0.40 12.59
CA ARG A 80 16.64 -1.09 12.75
C ARG A 80 16.52 -2.38 13.57
N PHE A 81 15.81 -2.32 14.69
CA PHE A 81 15.59 -3.51 15.53
C PHE A 81 14.74 -4.56 14.79
N MET A 82 13.75 -4.12 14.02
CA MET A 82 12.96 -5.02 13.16
C MET A 82 13.85 -5.70 12.10
N TYR A 83 14.71 -4.94 11.44
CA TYR A 83 15.66 -5.46 10.45
C TYR A 83 16.61 -6.50 11.06
N GLU A 84 17.21 -6.19 12.22
CA GLU A 84 18.09 -7.12 12.94
C GLU A 84 17.34 -8.38 13.41
N ALA A 85 16.10 -8.24 13.89
CA ALA A 85 15.26 -9.37 14.28
C ALA A 85 14.91 -10.28 13.09
N LEU A 86 14.63 -9.72 11.92
CA LEU A 86 14.37 -10.47 10.69
C LEU A 86 15.61 -11.23 10.22
N LEU A 87 16.79 -10.58 10.27
CA LEU A 87 18.06 -11.24 9.95
C LEU A 87 18.36 -12.39 10.93
N MET A 88 18.16 -12.17 12.22
CA MET A 88 18.33 -13.21 13.25
C MET A 88 17.39 -14.39 13.01
N ALA A 89 16.11 -14.11 12.74
CA ALA A 89 15.11 -15.14 12.49
C ALA A 89 15.44 -15.95 11.24
N MET A 90 15.86 -15.28 10.16
CA MET A 90 16.31 -15.94 8.93
C MET A 90 17.57 -16.80 9.15
N ALA A 91 18.54 -16.30 9.90
CA ALA A 91 19.78 -17.03 10.20
C ALA A 91 19.55 -18.24 11.14
N SER A 92 18.49 -18.20 11.95
CA SER A 92 18.17 -19.22 12.95
C SER A 92 17.00 -20.13 12.54
N ASP A 93 16.50 -20.00 11.31
CA ASP A 93 15.30 -20.68 10.80
C ASP A 93 14.09 -20.56 11.74
N LEU A 94 13.93 -19.39 12.38
CA LEU A 94 12.82 -19.11 13.27
C LEU A 94 11.66 -18.47 12.49
N PRO A 95 10.42 -18.91 12.72
CA PRO A 95 9.27 -18.29 12.09
C PRO A 95 9.01 -16.91 12.69
N VAL A 96 8.46 -16.00 11.88
CA VAL A 96 8.11 -14.64 12.28
C VAL A 96 6.66 -14.35 11.98
N GLN A 97 6.09 -13.39 12.70
CA GLN A 97 4.89 -12.69 12.27
C GLN A 97 5.20 -11.22 12.04
N VAL A 98 4.56 -10.65 11.03
CA VAL A 98 4.67 -9.23 10.69
C VAL A 98 3.33 -8.56 10.89
N TYR A 99 3.36 -7.34 11.43
CA TYR A 99 2.18 -6.50 11.52
C TYR A 99 2.14 -5.55 10.33
N THR A 100 1.13 -5.68 9.48
CA THR A 100 0.89 -4.76 8.37
C THR A 100 0.12 -3.53 8.85
N THR A 101 0.52 -2.35 8.37
CA THR A 101 -0.15 -1.09 8.75
C THR A 101 -1.40 -0.79 7.90
N GLY A 102 -1.63 -1.57 6.84
CA GLY A 102 -2.64 -1.30 5.82
C GLY A 102 -2.20 -0.32 4.73
N ARG A 103 -0.98 0.27 4.83
CA ARG A 103 -0.41 1.10 3.77
C ARG A 103 0.15 0.22 2.65
N CYS A 104 -0.30 0.49 1.43
CA CYS A 104 0.21 -0.12 0.21
C CYS A 104 0.99 0.93 -0.59
N GLU A 105 2.32 0.90 -0.52
CA GLU A 105 3.17 1.78 -1.32
C GLU A 105 4.21 0.97 -2.09
N LEU A 106 5.19 1.64 -2.70
CA LEU A 106 6.35 1.02 -3.36
C LEU A 106 5.95 -0.11 -4.32
N ASN A 107 5.24 0.24 -5.40
CA ASN A 107 4.72 -0.71 -6.38
C ASN A 107 3.70 -1.73 -5.81
N GLY A 108 3.06 -1.38 -4.69
CA GLY A 108 1.97 -2.15 -4.07
C GLY A 108 2.46 -3.20 -3.08
N TYR A 109 3.59 -2.96 -2.42
CA TYR A 109 4.07 -3.72 -1.27
C TYR A 109 3.39 -3.20 0.01
N ALA A 110 3.12 -4.10 0.94
CA ALA A 110 2.56 -3.74 2.23
C ALA A 110 3.66 -3.21 3.15
N GLU A 111 3.40 -2.12 3.84
CA GLU A 111 4.29 -1.64 4.89
C GLU A 111 4.12 -2.47 6.17
N ILE A 112 5.23 -2.81 6.82
CA ILE A 112 5.22 -3.48 8.13
C ILE A 112 5.53 -2.50 9.26
N GLY A 113 4.69 -2.45 10.28
CA GLY A 113 4.88 -1.60 11.46
C GLY A 113 5.58 -2.31 12.63
N ALA A 114 5.56 -3.64 12.66
CA ALA A 114 6.20 -4.43 13.70
C ALA A 114 6.55 -5.84 13.22
N VAL A 115 7.51 -6.47 13.90
CA VAL A 115 7.90 -7.86 13.69
C VAL A 115 7.98 -8.55 15.05
N ARG A 116 7.51 -9.80 15.13
CA ARG A 116 7.75 -10.67 16.27
C ARG A 116 8.34 -11.99 15.80
N VAL A 117 9.34 -12.48 16.52
CA VAL A 117 9.90 -13.83 16.31
C VAL A 117 9.10 -14.80 17.15
N VAL A 118 8.63 -15.88 16.53
CA VAL A 118 7.86 -16.95 17.17
C VAL A 118 8.81 -18.12 17.44
N ARG A 119 8.78 -18.66 18.65
CA ARG A 119 9.57 -19.82 19.08
C ARG A 119 8.64 -20.97 19.44
#